data_AF-A0A9X2IGP6-F1
#
_entry.id   AF-A0A9X2IGP6-F1
#
_cell.length_a   1.000
_cell.length_b   1.000
_cell.length_c   1.000
_cell.angle_alpha   90.00
_cell.angle_beta   90.00
_cell.angle_gamma   90.00
#
_symmetry.space_group_name_H-M   'P 1'
#
loop_
_entity.id
_entity.type
_entity.pdbx_description
1 polymer ?
#
loop_
_entity_poly.entity_id
_entity_poly.type
_entity_poly.pdbx_seq_one_letter_code
_entity_poly.pdbx_strand_id
1 'polypeptide(L)'
;MRPISREVLARNEAAKLAAAELPDGACTRRGRLWSVLERAHRRASTPEEAAQVVAAAREEFCAGCPALMACHRLAEVGTYTGLAAGAAYENGERQKDTWTAPKAGRQRKTRPKAAAPTTERTTSRQVDRRAS
;
A
#
# COMPACT_ATOMS: atom_id res chain seq x y z
N MET A 1 -15.42 27.40 -13.80
CA MET A 1 -15.20 26.54 -12.60
C MET A 1 -16.54 25.95 -12.20
N ARG A 2 -16.63 24.62 -12.01
CA ARG A 2 -17.84 24.01 -11.43
C ARG A 2 -17.82 24.21 -9.91
N PRO A 3 -18.93 24.59 -9.27
CA PRO A 3 -18.98 24.69 -7.82
C PRO A 3 -18.77 23.32 -7.18
N ILE A 4 -17.98 23.26 -6.10
CA ILE A 4 -17.83 22.05 -5.28
C ILE A 4 -19.17 21.80 -4.58
N SER A 5 -19.68 20.56 -4.64
CA SER A 5 -20.95 20.23 -4.00
C SER A 5 -20.84 20.33 -2.48
N ARG A 6 -21.96 20.65 -1.81
CA ARG A 6 -22.04 20.63 -0.34
C ARG A 6 -21.65 19.28 0.25
N GLU A 7 -22.00 18.20 -0.44
CA GLU A 7 -21.65 16.84 -0.03
C GLU A 7 -20.13 16.62 0.02
N VAL A 8 -19.40 17.08 -1.01
CA VAL A 8 -17.93 16.98 -1.04
C VAL A 8 -17.31 17.80 0.09
N LEU A 9 -17.83 18.99 0.37
CA LEU A 9 -17.36 19.82 1.49
C LEU A 9 -17.59 19.12 2.84
N ALA A 10 -18.78 18.56 3.07
CA ALA A 10 -19.10 17.84 4.29
C ALA A 10 -18.20 16.60 4.49
N ARG A 11 -17.96 15.83 3.42
CA ARG A 11 -17.06 14.67 3.45
C ARG A 11 -15.62 15.08 3.78
N ASN A 12 -15.12 16.15 3.16
CA ASN A 12 -13.79 16.66 3.44
C ASN A 12 -13.64 17.13 4.88
N GLU A 13 -14.66 17.77 5.44
CA GLU A 13 -14.62 18.22 6.83
C GLU A 13 -14.66 17.03 7.82
N ALA A 14 -15.51 16.04 7.57
CA ALA A 14 -15.52 14.80 8.34
C ALA A 14 -14.16 14.08 8.30
N ALA A 15 -13.51 14.05 7.12
CA ALA A 15 -12.18 13.48 6.96
C ALA A 15 -11.12 14.23 7.79
N LYS A 16 -11.14 15.57 7.79
CA LYS A 16 -10.20 16.36 8.59
C LYS A 16 -10.36 16.12 10.10
N LEU A 17 -11.61 16.10 10.57
CA LEU A 17 -11.91 15.87 11.98
C LEU A 17 -11.42 14.49 12.43
N ALA A 18 -11.69 13.44 11.64
CA ALA A 18 -11.18 12.11 11.93
C ALA A 18 -9.65 12.04 11.85
N ALA A 19 -9.02 12.74 10.89
CA ALA A 19 -7.57 12.77 10.77
C ALA A 19 -6.87 13.47 11.95
N ALA A 20 -7.52 14.42 12.61
CA ALA A 20 -6.95 15.14 13.76
C ALA A 20 -6.70 14.24 14.97
N GLU A 21 -7.41 13.11 15.10
CA GLU A 21 -7.25 12.14 16.17
C GLU A 21 -6.15 11.08 15.87
N LEU A 22 -5.66 11.00 14.62
CA LEU A 22 -4.68 9.99 14.21
C LEU A 22 -3.25 10.13 14.78
N PRO A 23 -2.74 11.32 15.20
CA PRO A 23 -1.44 11.42 15.84
C PRO A 23 -1.28 10.48 17.05
N ASP A 24 -2.37 10.17 17.74
CA ASP A 24 -2.41 9.28 18.91
C ASP A 24 -2.55 7.79 18.55
N GLY A 25 -2.56 7.45 17.25
CA GLY A 25 -2.66 6.07 16.80
C GLY A 25 -1.47 5.20 17.24
N ALA A 26 -1.73 3.98 17.70
CA ALA A 26 -0.67 3.06 18.13
C ALA A 26 0.25 2.57 16.99
N CYS A 27 -0.17 2.73 15.73
CA CYS A 27 0.69 2.50 14.56
C CYS A 27 1.60 3.71 14.23
N THR A 28 1.42 4.85 14.89
CA THR A 28 2.23 6.06 14.69
C THR A 28 3.70 5.75 14.94
N ARG A 29 4.59 6.24 14.06
CA ARG A 29 6.05 5.96 14.03
C ARG A 29 6.43 4.50 13.72
N ARG A 30 5.48 3.59 13.51
CA ARG A 30 5.74 2.18 13.13
C ARG A 30 5.48 1.89 11.64
N GLY A 31 5.61 2.93 10.81
CA GLY A 31 5.28 2.89 9.38
C GLY A 31 5.99 1.81 8.56
N ARG A 32 7.19 1.37 8.96
CA ARG A 32 7.87 0.24 8.29
C ARG A 32 7.11 -1.07 8.48
N LEU A 33 6.75 -1.42 9.71
CA LEU A 33 6.01 -2.64 10.03
C LEU A 33 4.61 -2.59 9.44
N TRP A 34 3.93 -1.45 9.57
CA TRP A 34 2.65 -1.21 8.90
C TRP A 34 2.72 -1.48 7.40
N SER A 35 3.73 -0.92 6.72
CA SER A 35 3.93 -1.13 5.28
C SER A 35 4.19 -2.59 4.90
N VAL A 36 4.80 -3.38 5.80
CA VAL A 36 4.99 -4.82 5.58
C VAL A 36 3.66 -5.54 5.59
N LEU A 37 2.83 -5.33 6.62
CA LEU A 37 1.50 -5.94 6.72
C LEU A 37 0.61 -5.50 5.55
N GLU A 38 0.64 -4.22 5.19
CA GLU A 38 -0.12 -3.69 4.05
C GLU A 38 0.27 -4.33 2.70
N ARG A 39 1.55 -4.66 2.53
CA ARG A 39 2.02 -5.39 1.34
C ARG A 39 1.65 -6.87 1.40
N ALA A 40 1.75 -7.49 2.58
CA ALA A 40 1.36 -8.88 2.78
C ALA A 40 -0.13 -9.07 2.47
N HIS A 41 -1.00 -8.18 3.00
CA HIS A 41 -2.43 -8.23 2.74
C HIS A 41 -2.76 -8.06 1.25
N ARG A 42 -2.10 -7.12 0.55
CA ARG A 42 -2.28 -6.94 -0.90
C ARG A 42 -1.76 -8.10 -1.75
N ARG A 43 -0.82 -8.88 -1.24
CA ARG A 43 -0.23 -10.04 -1.92
C ARG A 43 -0.91 -11.35 -1.55
N ALA A 44 -1.74 -11.36 -0.51
CA ALA A 44 -2.50 -12.53 -0.12
C ALA A 44 -3.26 -13.06 -1.34
N SER A 45 -3.12 -14.35 -1.55
CA SER A 45 -3.72 -15.09 -2.66
C SER A 45 -4.98 -15.84 -2.22
N THR A 46 -5.15 -16.02 -0.92
CA THR A 46 -6.32 -16.68 -0.32
C THR A 46 -6.99 -15.83 0.76
N PRO A 47 -8.28 -16.06 1.03
CA PRO A 47 -8.98 -15.47 2.17
C PRO A 47 -8.27 -15.69 3.51
N GLU A 48 -7.72 -16.89 3.73
CA GLU A 48 -7.07 -17.27 4.98
C GLU A 48 -5.78 -16.49 5.20
N GLU A 49 -4.95 -16.34 4.16
CA GLU A 49 -3.74 -15.51 4.22
C GLU A 49 -4.08 -14.07 4.54
N ALA A 50 -5.11 -13.54 3.89
CA ALA A 50 -5.54 -12.16 4.12
C ALA A 50 -6.09 -11.96 5.54
N ALA A 51 -6.87 -12.92 6.06
CA ALA A 51 -7.39 -12.91 7.41
C ALA A 51 -6.28 -12.97 8.46
N GLN A 52 -5.25 -13.80 8.24
CA GLN A 52 -4.07 -13.87 9.11
C GLN A 52 -3.34 -12.53 9.18
N VAL A 53 -3.15 -11.85 8.05
CA VAL A 53 -2.50 -10.53 8.03
C VAL A 53 -3.36 -9.47 8.74
N VAL A 54 -4.69 -9.52 8.57
CA VAL A 54 -5.62 -8.62 9.28
C VAL A 54 -5.55 -8.86 10.79
N ALA A 55 -5.53 -10.12 11.22
CA ALA A 55 -5.41 -10.49 12.63
C ALA A 55 -4.08 -9.99 13.23
N ALA A 56 -2.97 -10.21 12.52
CA ALA A 56 -1.65 -9.70 12.93
C ALA A 56 -1.64 -8.17 13.06
N ALA A 57 -2.22 -7.45 12.10
CA ALA A 57 -2.33 -5.98 12.18
C ALA A 57 -3.22 -5.53 13.35
N ARG A 58 -4.30 -6.27 13.61
CA ARG A 58 -5.20 -5.98 14.73
C ARG A 58 -4.48 -6.13 16.06
N GLU A 59 -3.80 -7.23 16.29
CA GLU A 59 -3.06 -7.50 17.53
C GLU A 59 -1.91 -6.52 17.73
N GLU A 60 -1.16 -6.23 16.67
CA GLU A 60 0.04 -5.39 16.74
C GLU A 60 -0.27 -3.90 16.96
N PHE A 61 -1.39 -3.41 16.42
CA PHE A 61 -1.65 -1.97 16.37
C PHE A 61 -3.04 -1.55 16.83
N CYS A 62 -4.07 -2.36 16.63
CA CYS A 62 -5.45 -1.88 16.76
C CYS A 62 -6.12 -2.30 18.07
N ALA A 63 -5.65 -3.38 18.69
CA ALA A 63 -6.11 -3.80 20.01
C ALA A 63 -5.78 -2.70 21.04
N GLY A 64 -6.83 -2.03 21.54
CA GLY A 64 -6.70 -0.93 22.51
C GLY A 64 -6.22 0.41 21.93
N CYS A 65 -6.15 0.57 20.61
CA CYS A 65 -5.73 1.84 20.00
C CYS A 65 -6.75 2.95 20.30
N PRO A 66 -6.34 4.10 20.88
CA PRO A 66 -7.26 5.19 21.21
C PRO A 66 -7.87 5.84 19.95
N ALA A 67 -7.13 5.85 18.84
CA ALA A 67 -7.58 6.41 17.57
C ALA A 67 -8.38 5.40 16.70
N LEU A 68 -8.81 4.26 17.24
CA LEU A 68 -9.44 3.19 16.46
C LEU A 68 -10.69 3.68 15.70
N MET A 69 -11.57 4.42 16.39
CA MET A 69 -12.81 4.93 15.80
C MET A 69 -12.55 6.03 14.77
N ALA A 70 -11.59 6.89 15.02
CA ALA A 70 -11.17 7.90 14.05
C ALA A 70 -10.57 7.26 12.78
N CYS A 71 -9.75 6.23 12.95
CA CYS A 71 -9.18 5.45 11.84
C CYS A 71 -10.27 4.78 11.01
N HIS A 72 -11.28 4.18 11.65
CA HIS A 72 -12.45 3.62 10.97
C HIS A 72 -13.21 4.69 10.17
N ARG A 73 -13.58 5.81 10.80
CA ARG A 73 -14.30 6.91 10.14
C ARG A 73 -13.52 7.46 8.95
N LEU A 74 -12.22 7.68 9.11
CA LEU A 74 -11.37 8.18 8.04
C LEU A 74 -11.31 7.19 6.87
N ALA A 75 -11.25 5.89 7.15
CA ALA A 75 -11.27 4.87 6.11
C ALA A 75 -12.57 4.93 5.28
N GLU A 76 -13.72 5.07 5.95
CA GLU A 76 -15.03 5.16 5.28
C GLU A 76 -15.14 6.43 4.42
N VAL A 77 -14.97 7.61 5.01
CA VAL A 77 -15.15 8.88 4.30
C VAL A 77 -14.07 9.13 3.25
N GLY A 78 -12.88 8.56 3.46
CA GLY A 78 -11.75 8.64 2.55
C GLY A 78 -11.77 7.60 1.42
N THR A 79 -12.79 6.74 1.35
CA THR A 79 -12.88 5.63 0.38
C THR A 79 -11.63 4.76 0.38
N TYR A 80 -11.10 4.48 1.57
CA TYR A 80 -9.81 3.81 1.73
C TYR A 80 -9.87 2.33 1.28
N THR A 81 -8.77 1.85 0.71
CA THR A 81 -8.56 0.44 0.39
C THR A 81 -7.25 -0.02 1.02
N GLY A 82 -7.31 -1.05 1.86
CA GLY A 82 -6.17 -1.52 2.63
C GLY A 82 -6.54 -1.99 4.04
N LEU A 83 -5.55 -2.04 4.93
CA LEU A 83 -5.78 -2.30 6.35
C LEU A 83 -6.10 -1.00 7.09
N ALA A 84 -7.17 -0.97 7.88
CA ALA A 84 -7.47 0.14 8.77
C ALA A 84 -8.29 -0.36 9.96
N ALA A 85 -8.16 0.27 11.12
CA ALA A 85 -8.96 -0.04 12.31
C ALA A 85 -9.13 -1.55 12.62
N GLY A 86 -8.07 -2.34 12.44
CA GLY A 86 -8.06 -3.78 12.69
C GLY A 86 -8.92 -4.61 11.72
N ALA A 87 -9.18 -4.11 10.51
CA ALA A 87 -9.95 -4.77 9.47
C ALA A 87 -9.42 -4.42 8.07
N ALA A 88 -9.86 -5.19 7.07
CA ALA A 88 -9.66 -4.84 5.66
C ALA A 88 -10.79 -3.90 5.17
N TYR A 89 -10.43 -2.98 4.29
CA TYR A 89 -11.35 -2.03 3.63
C TYR A 89 -11.20 -2.09 2.12
N GLU A 90 -12.31 -1.89 1.41
CA GLU A 90 -12.36 -1.72 -0.04
C GLU A 90 -13.25 -0.51 -0.35
N ASN A 91 -12.69 0.55 -0.93
CA ASN A 91 -13.40 1.80 -1.27
C ASN A 91 -14.18 2.40 -0.08
N GLY A 92 -13.63 2.29 1.13
CA GLY A 92 -14.25 2.77 2.36
C GLY A 92 -15.22 1.78 3.00
N GLU A 93 -15.48 0.64 2.38
CA GLU A 93 -16.33 -0.40 2.96
C GLU A 93 -15.50 -1.42 3.74
N ARG A 94 -15.81 -1.56 5.03
CA ARG A 94 -15.22 -2.59 5.89
C ARG A 94 -15.63 -3.98 5.40
N GLN A 95 -14.64 -4.82 5.08
CA GLN A 95 -14.87 -6.20 4.67
C GLN A 95 -15.23 -7.05 5.90
N LYS A 96 -16.36 -7.75 5.83
CA LYS A 96 -16.88 -8.62 6.91
C LYS A 96 -16.44 -10.06 6.67
N ASP A 97 -15.27 -10.48 7.15
CA ASP A 97 -14.71 -11.85 7.11
C ASP A 97 -14.66 -12.58 5.74
N THR A 98 -15.36 -12.10 4.72
CA THR A 98 -15.32 -12.51 3.33
C THR A 98 -14.30 -11.62 2.65
N TRP A 99 -13.08 -12.15 2.55
CA TRP A 99 -12.06 -11.55 1.70
C TRP A 99 -12.56 -11.51 0.25
N THR A 100 -12.57 -10.32 -0.32
CA THR A 100 -12.69 -10.16 -1.77
C THR A 100 -11.28 -10.06 -2.31
N ALA A 101 -10.92 -10.92 -3.27
CA ALA A 101 -9.62 -10.88 -3.90
C ALA A 101 -9.32 -9.44 -4.38
N PRO A 102 -8.11 -8.90 -4.12
CA PRO A 102 -7.76 -7.58 -4.62
C PRO A 102 -7.94 -7.61 -6.14
N LYS A 103 -8.85 -6.76 -6.66
CA LYS A 103 -9.02 -6.61 -8.10
C LYS A 103 -7.64 -6.30 -8.66
N ALA A 104 -7.16 -7.10 -9.61
CA ALA A 104 -5.84 -6.97 -10.20
C ALA A 104 -5.62 -5.50 -10.60
N GLY A 105 -4.94 -4.75 -9.72
CA GLY A 105 -4.65 -3.35 -9.96
C GLY A 105 -3.91 -3.30 -11.28
N ARG A 106 -4.37 -2.47 -12.23
CA ARG A 106 -3.70 -2.25 -13.51
C ARG A 106 -2.21 -2.18 -13.23
N GLN A 107 -1.50 -3.26 -13.56
CA GLN A 107 -0.05 -3.28 -13.44
C GLN A 107 0.39 -2.11 -14.30
N ARG A 108 0.88 -1.03 -13.68
CA ARG A 108 1.65 -0.03 -14.39
C ARG A 108 2.78 -0.83 -15.00
N LYS A 109 2.69 -1.10 -16.30
CA LYS A 109 3.76 -1.75 -17.08
C LYS A 109 5.01 -0.95 -16.78
N THR A 110 5.85 -1.45 -15.88
CA THR A 110 7.19 -0.89 -15.71
C THR A 110 7.88 -1.18 -17.02
N ARG A 111 8.03 -0.14 -17.83
CA ARG A 111 8.83 -0.17 -19.05
C ARG A 111 10.20 -0.76 -18.64
N PRO A 112 10.64 -1.87 -19.25
CA PRO A 112 11.93 -2.44 -18.90
C PRO A 112 13.00 -1.36 -19.07
N LYS A 113 13.77 -1.14 -18.00
CA LYS A 113 14.96 -0.29 -18.03
C LYS A 113 15.89 -0.90 -19.06
N ALA A 114 16.12 -0.19 -20.17
CA ALA A 114 17.05 -0.62 -21.20
C ALA A 114 18.38 -0.98 -20.55
N ALA A 115 18.85 -2.21 -20.80
CA ALA A 115 20.17 -2.65 -20.38
C ALA A 115 21.21 -1.69 -20.93
N ALA A 116 22.15 -1.29 -20.08
CA ALA A 116 23.30 -0.51 -20.49
C ALA A 116 24.11 -1.30 -21.52
N PRO A 117 24.59 -0.70 -22.62
CA PRO A 117 25.39 -1.40 -23.61
C PRO A 117 26.76 -1.75 -23.00
N THR A 118 27.03 -3.05 -22.91
CA THR A 118 28.33 -3.63 -22.63
C THR A 118 29.26 -3.28 -23.80
N THR A 119 30.22 -2.39 -23.59
CA THR A 119 31.29 -2.14 -24.58
C THR A 119 32.30 -3.28 -24.50
N GLU A 120 32.09 -4.33 -25.27
CA GLU A 120 33.13 -5.31 -25.59
C GLU A 120 34.15 -4.67 -26.52
N ARG A 121 35.29 -4.28 -25.94
CA ARG A 121 36.46 -3.80 -26.67
C ARG A 121 37.22 -5.01 -27.21
N THR A 122 36.82 -5.48 -28.39
CA THR A 122 37.61 -6.42 -29.20
C THR A 122 38.22 -5.64 -30.35
N THR A 123 39.55 -5.51 -30.36
CA THR A 123 40.42 -5.59 -31.57
C THR A 123 41.83 -5.17 -31.23
N SER A 124 42.77 -6.11 -31.32
CA SER A 124 44.05 -5.93 -32.01
C SER A 124 44.83 -7.24 -31.94
N ARG A 125 44.51 -8.12 -32.88
CA ARG A 125 45.41 -9.20 -33.30
C ARG A 125 46.24 -8.59 -34.42
N GLN A 126 47.45 -8.13 -34.11
CA GLN A 126 48.40 -7.70 -35.12
C GLN A 126 49.44 -8.79 -35.29
N VAL A 127 49.55 -9.20 -36.54
CA VAL A 127 50.28 -10.35 -37.04
C VAL A 127 51.70 -9.92 -37.40
N ASP A 128 52.59 -10.90 -37.37
CA ASP A 128 53.78 -11.07 -38.22
C ASP A 128 55.18 -10.82 -37.64
N ARG A 129 55.86 -11.97 -37.45
CA ARG A 129 57.13 -12.40 -38.09
C ARG A 129 58.41 -11.60 -37.80
N ARG A 130 59.37 -12.29 -37.17
CA ARG A 130 60.70 -12.73 -37.70
C ARG A 130 61.54 -13.19 -36.49
N ALA A 131 61.89 -14.47 -36.42
CA ALA A 131 63.03 -15.13 -37.07
C ALA A 131 64.36 -14.83 -36.38
N SER A 132 64.99 -15.94 -35.96
CA SER A 132 66.35 -16.13 -35.44
C SER A 132 66.59 -15.89 -33.96
#